data_AF-A0A1D1XMT9-F1
#
_entry.id   AF-A0A1D1XMT9-F1
#
_cell.length_a   1.000
_cell.length_b   1.000
_cell.length_c   1.000
_cell.angle_alpha   90.00
_cell.angle_beta   90.00
_cell.angle_gamma   90.00
#
_symmetry.space_group_name_H-M   'P 1'
#
loop_
_entity.id
_entity.type
_entity.pdbx_description
1 polymer ?
#
loop_
_entity_poly.entity_id
_entity_poly.type
_entity_poly.pdbx_seq_one_letter_code
_entity_poly.pdbx_strand_id
1 'polypeptide(L)'
;MKSGLCRYGPRIVVRSIRPIKQGEEVCITYTDLLQPKELRHSDLWSKYRFICCCKRCSAYPEMYVDHILCDTTFLNNEDLNSDRRHLRDMEIEEPADILDQAVTEYLSTGDTEACRSYIENMLTKCFRNEWPQLAESSQTRCKLQPLHFVSLKAFIMLASIYRTQACELETSNHSEEGIPEVFDLNRAMAAYSLLLAGATHHLFLFEPSLIVTTALFWINAGESFLVLVRSLICSPEIKWVNLSEFNIIFCNGRSIMTCIDGSSLPCNEFQSTSLRFLDCVLRISSKVWLFMVSGIQCLTDVKSPIDFSCLGKKNVSHQILVREGVAAGPCHFGNEECVCIGCKCEAEVHAEEGIKNLYQLAIHCLVYGGYLSTICYGCQSYWINHVRKLLCGEAWS
;
A
#
# COMPACT_ATOMS: atom_id res chain seq x y z
N MET A 1 30.15 -28.86 -9.88
CA MET A 1 30.55 -27.88 -10.93
C MET A 1 29.77 -28.21 -12.21
N LYS A 2 28.83 -27.35 -12.62
CA LYS A 2 28.24 -27.39 -13.96
C LYS A 2 28.51 -26.06 -14.64
N SER A 3 29.31 -26.16 -15.70
CA SER A 3 29.63 -25.11 -16.65
C SER A 3 28.41 -24.76 -17.50
N GLY A 4 28.13 -23.47 -17.61
CA GLY A 4 27.16 -22.91 -18.55
C GLY A 4 27.59 -21.49 -18.90
N LEU A 5 28.24 -21.34 -20.06
CA LEU A 5 28.61 -20.06 -20.63
C LEU A 5 27.36 -19.20 -20.86
N CYS A 6 27.23 -18.07 -20.16
CA CYS A 6 26.50 -16.91 -20.69
C CYS A 6 27.52 -15.80 -20.94
N ARG A 7 27.91 -15.63 -22.22
CA ARG A 7 28.80 -14.58 -22.73
C ARG A 7 28.12 -13.21 -22.87
N TYR A 8 27.00 -12.98 -22.17
CA TYR A 8 26.25 -11.73 -22.24
C TYR A 8 26.30 -11.08 -20.85
N GLY A 9 26.71 -9.82 -20.81
CA GLY A 9 26.62 -9.00 -19.61
C GLY A 9 25.17 -8.82 -19.14
N PRO A 10 24.93 -8.01 -18.10
CA PRO A 10 23.58 -7.78 -17.59
C PRO A 10 22.61 -7.36 -18.71
N ARG A 11 21.49 -8.08 -18.82
CA ARG A 11 20.47 -7.85 -19.85
C ARG A 11 19.39 -6.92 -19.33
N ILE A 12 19.13 -5.82 -20.03
CA ILE A 12 17.98 -4.95 -19.78
C ILE A 12 16.84 -5.39 -20.72
N VAL A 13 15.62 -5.49 -20.18
CA VAL A 13 14.42 -5.84 -20.94
C VAL A 13 13.39 -4.72 -20.74
N VAL A 14 12.95 -4.12 -21.85
CA VAL A 14 11.87 -3.12 -21.86
C VAL A 14 10.58 -3.81 -22.31
N ARG A 15 9.49 -3.58 -21.57
CA ARG A 15 8.16 -4.15 -21.84
C ARG A 15 7.12 -3.06 -21.88
N SER A 16 6.14 -3.23 -22.75
CA SER A 16 4.99 -2.35 -22.83
C SER A 16 3.96 -2.71 -21.75
N ILE A 17 3.55 -1.73 -20.95
CA ILE A 17 2.45 -1.88 -19.97
C ILE A 17 1.07 -1.53 -20.55
N ARG A 18 1.04 -1.13 -21.83
CA ARG A 18 -0.17 -0.80 -22.60
C ARG A 18 0.08 -1.05 -24.09
N PRO A 19 -0.96 -1.17 -24.92
CA PRO A 19 -0.81 -1.18 -26.37
C PRO A 19 -0.08 0.08 -26.87
N ILE A 20 0.83 -0.09 -27.83
CA ILE A 20 1.61 0.99 -28.47
C ILE A 20 1.30 0.95 -29.97
N LYS A 21 0.87 2.07 -30.53
CA LYS A 21 0.56 2.18 -31.97
C LYS A 21 1.84 2.40 -32.79
N GLN A 22 1.81 2.01 -34.06
CA GLN A 22 2.92 2.32 -34.97
C GLN A 22 3.12 3.83 -35.07
N GLY A 23 4.37 4.29 -34.94
CA GLY A 23 4.73 5.72 -34.95
C GLY A 23 4.52 6.44 -33.62
N GLU A 24 4.02 5.76 -32.59
CA GLU A 24 3.90 6.31 -31.24
C GLU A 24 5.27 6.34 -30.52
N GLU A 25 5.55 7.43 -29.81
CA GLU A 25 6.75 7.56 -28.97
C GLU A 25 6.71 6.57 -27.79
N VAL A 26 7.81 5.88 -27.56
CA VAL A 26 7.98 4.97 -26.43
C VAL A 26 8.62 5.73 -25.27
N CYS A 27 7.85 5.95 -24.22
CA CYS A 27 8.31 6.65 -23.02
C CYS A 27 8.55 5.68 -21.85
N ILE A 28 9.48 6.05 -20.98
CA ILE A 28 9.71 5.43 -19.67
C ILE A 28 9.72 6.51 -18.57
N THR A 29 9.65 6.09 -17.32
CA THR A 29 9.63 7.00 -16.16
C THR A 29 11.03 7.16 -15.57
N TYR A 30 11.47 8.40 -15.35
CA TYR A 30 12.77 8.71 -14.72
C TYR A 30 12.67 9.08 -13.23
N THR A 31 11.46 9.29 -12.73
CA THR A 31 11.17 9.68 -11.36
C THR A 31 10.10 8.77 -10.78
N ASP A 32 9.91 8.83 -9.47
CA ASP A 32 8.77 8.21 -8.81
C ASP A 32 7.47 8.88 -9.24
N LEU A 33 6.46 8.07 -9.59
CA LEU A 33 5.15 8.53 -10.01
C LEU A 33 4.18 8.77 -8.84
N LEU A 34 4.51 8.30 -7.63
CA LEU A 34 3.82 8.65 -6.38
C LEU A 34 4.19 10.05 -5.87
N GLN A 35 5.09 10.74 -6.55
CA GLN A 35 5.35 12.15 -6.31
C GLN A 35 4.34 13.05 -7.05
N PRO A 36 3.95 14.17 -6.45
CA PRO A 36 3.17 15.20 -7.12
C PRO A 36 3.97 15.88 -8.24
N LYS A 37 3.25 16.61 -9.09
CA LYS A 37 3.78 17.25 -10.28
C LYS A 37 4.99 18.15 -10.02
N GLU A 38 4.93 18.98 -8.99
CA GLU A 38 5.96 19.96 -8.64
C GLU A 38 7.27 19.27 -8.27
N LEU A 39 7.19 18.21 -7.45
CA LEU A 39 8.35 17.41 -7.05
C LEU A 39 8.92 16.65 -8.25
N ARG A 40 8.07 16.04 -9.09
CA ARG A 40 8.53 15.38 -10.33
C ARG A 40 9.26 16.36 -11.26
N HIS A 41 8.76 17.59 -11.41
CA HIS A 41 9.42 18.62 -12.20
C HIS A 41 10.75 19.05 -11.59
N SER A 42 10.81 19.25 -10.26
CA SER A 42 12.04 19.59 -9.55
C SER A 42 13.11 18.52 -9.74
N ASP A 43 12.74 17.24 -9.57
CA ASP A 43 13.62 16.09 -9.74
C ASP A 43 14.14 15.97 -11.18
N LEU A 44 13.25 16.10 -12.16
CA LEU A 44 13.61 16.05 -13.58
C LEU A 44 14.52 17.22 -13.98
N TRP A 45 14.23 18.42 -13.49
CA TRP A 45 15.07 19.58 -13.76
C TRP A 45 16.45 19.44 -13.13
N SER A 46 16.52 19.04 -11.86
CA SER A 46 17.77 18.87 -11.13
C SER A 46 18.70 17.84 -11.81
N LYS A 47 18.16 16.68 -12.18
CA LYS A 47 18.92 15.52 -12.69
C LYS A 47 19.10 15.53 -14.21
N TYR A 48 18.09 15.95 -14.95
CA TYR A 48 18.02 15.80 -16.42
C TYR A 48 17.79 17.11 -17.17
N ARG A 49 17.62 18.24 -16.48
CA ARG A 49 17.55 19.60 -17.05
C ARG A 49 16.43 19.81 -18.08
N PHE A 50 15.29 19.15 -17.86
CA PHE A 50 14.08 19.41 -18.65
C PHE A 50 12.83 19.47 -17.76
N ILE A 51 11.78 20.11 -18.28
CA ILE A 51 10.45 20.13 -17.65
C ILE A 51 9.54 19.21 -18.47
N CYS A 52 8.94 18.23 -17.81
CA CYS A 52 8.07 17.25 -18.48
C CYS A 52 6.76 17.91 -18.94
N CYS A 53 6.34 17.59 -20.16
CA CYS A 53 5.08 18.03 -20.76
C CYS A 53 4.15 16.86 -21.10
N CYS A 54 4.26 15.73 -20.39
CA CYS A 54 3.36 14.59 -20.60
C CYS A 54 1.91 14.96 -20.24
N LYS A 55 0.95 14.13 -20.66
CA LYS A 55 -0.50 14.34 -20.40
C LYS A 55 -0.80 14.70 -18.94
N ARG A 56 -0.16 14.01 -17.99
CA ARG A 56 -0.34 14.27 -16.54
C ARG A 56 0.24 15.62 -16.12
N CYS A 57 1.44 15.97 -16.58
CA CYS A 57 2.09 17.26 -16.25
C CYS A 57 1.40 18.46 -16.91
N SER A 58 0.86 18.29 -18.13
CA SER A 58 0.21 19.37 -18.89
C SER A 58 -1.28 19.52 -18.62
N ALA A 59 -1.88 18.67 -17.78
CA ALA A 59 -3.31 18.73 -17.47
C ALA A 59 -3.67 20.04 -16.74
N TYR A 60 -4.78 20.64 -17.16
CA TYR A 60 -5.43 21.75 -16.48
C TYR A 60 -6.96 21.59 -16.59
N PRO A 61 -7.72 21.47 -15.48
CA PRO A 61 -7.23 21.41 -14.09
C PRO A 61 -6.35 20.18 -13.83
N GLU A 62 -5.65 20.15 -12.69
CA GLU A 62 -4.80 19.03 -12.29
C GLU A 62 -5.56 17.70 -12.33
N MET A 63 -4.86 16.64 -12.76
CA MET A 63 -5.43 15.30 -12.71
C MET A 63 -5.64 14.87 -11.25
N TYR A 64 -6.66 14.03 -11.03
CA TYR A 64 -7.04 13.53 -9.71
C TYR A 64 -5.84 13.06 -8.86
N VAL A 65 -4.91 12.32 -9.47
CA VAL A 65 -3.74 11.77 -8.78
C VAL A 65 -2.81 12.87 -8.25
N ASP A 66 -2.51 13.89 -9.05
CA ASP A 66 -1.66 14.99 -8.57
C ASP A 66 -2.39 15.84 -7.51
N HIS A 67 -3.68 16.08 -7.71
CA HIS A 67 -4.50 16.78 -6.72
C HIS A 67 -4.47 16.05 -5.38
N ILE A 68 -4.83 14.75 -5.33
CA ILE A 68 -4.94 14.01 -4.06
C ILE A 68 -3.58 13.74 -3.40
N LEU A 69 -2.50 13.65 -4.18
CA LEU A 69 -1.14 13.51 -3.63
C LEU A 69 -0.70 14.78 -2.90
N CYS A 70 -1.16 15.97 -3.31
CA CYS A 70 -0.89 17.26 -2.67
C CYS A 70 -2.03 17.77 -1.77
N ASP A 71 -3.18 17.09 -1.75
CA ASP A 71 -4.40 17.61 -1.11
C ASP A 71 -4.23 17.65 0.41
N THR A 72 -3.91 18.84 0.89
CA THR A 72 -4.02 19.20 2.29
C THR A 72 -5.35 19.90 2.47
N THR A 73 -6.28 19.24 3.15
CA THR A 73 -7.53 19.89 3.54
C THR A 73 -7.22 20.90 4.65
N PHE A 74 -6.99 22.15 4.25
CA PHE A 74 -6.96 23.27 5.16
C PHE A 74 -8.40 23.64 5.53
N LEU A 75 -8.76 23.44 6.80
CA LEU A 75 -9.99 24.02 7.34
C LEU A 75 -9.72 25.51 7.59
N ASN A 76 -9.99 26.34 6.60
CA ASN A 76 -10.12 27.78 6.82
C ASN A 76 -11.62 28.07 6.95
N ASN A 77 -11.98 28.82 7.99
CA ASN A 77 -13.20 29.63 7.94
C ASN A 77 -13.16 30.42 6.63
N GLU A 78 -14.29 30.47 5.95
CA GLU A 78 -14.50 31.26 4.75
C GLU A 78 -13.89 32.65 4.92
N ASP A 79 -13.18 33.11 3.88
CA ASP A 79 -12.40 34.35 3.76
C ASP A 79 -10.91 34.22 4.08
N LEU A 80 -10.10 34.10 3.01
CA LEU A 80 -8.86 34.86 2.78
C LEU A 80 -8.23 34.37 1.47
N ASN A 81 -8.73 34.92 0.36
CA ASN A 81 -8.31 34.59 -1.00
C ASN A 81 -7.18 35.51 -1.53
N SER A 82 -6.30 36.05 -0.67
CA SER A 82 -5.27 36.99 -1.14
C SER A 82 -3.84 36.84 -0.62
N ASP A 83 -3.55 36.18 0.51
CA ASP A 83 -2.22 36.31 1.13
C ASP A 83 -1.46 35.00 1.38
N ARG A 84 -1.43 34.09 0.40
CA ARG A 84 -0.51 32.93 0.44
C ARG A 84 0.98 33.28 0.35
N ARG A 85 1.38 34.56 0.22
CA ARG A 85 2.78 34.96 -0.02
C ARG A 85 3.55 35.47 1.20
N HIS A 86 2.93 35.63 2.37
CA HIS A 86 3.57 36.34 3.51
C HIS A 86 3.76 35.56 4.82
N LEU A 87 3.51 34.25 4.87
CA LEU A 87 3.73 33.42 6.07
C LEU A 87 5.10 32.71 6.05
N ARG A 88 6.19 33.45 5.85
CA ARG A 88 7.56 32.88 5.74
C ARG A 88 8.50 33.21 6.91
N ASP A 89 7.97 33.64 8.07
CA ASP A 89 8.78 34.15 9.19
C ASP A 89 8.57 33.44 10.57
N MET A 90 8.17 32.16 10.63
CA MET A 90 8.35 31.36 11.86
C MET A 90 8.45 29.84 11.61
N GLU A 91 9.42 29.21 12.28
CA GLU A 91 9.93 27.83 12.10
C GLU A 91 8.91 26.75 12.52
N ILE A 92 7.90 26.48 11.70
CA ILE A 92 7.14 25.22 11.77
C ILE A 92 7.60 24.36 10.60
N GLU A 93 8.33 23.29 10.90
CA GLU A 93 8.80 22.33 9.89
C GLU A 93 7.60 21.69 9.18
N GLU A 94 7.65 21.65 7.84
CA GLU A 94 6.62 21.02 7.04
C GLU A 94 6.62 19.50 7.32
N PRO A 95 5.48 18.80 7.31
CA PRO A 95 5.47 17.34 7.49
C PRO A 95 6.41 16.58 6.54
N ALA A 96 6.71 17.16 5.37
CA ALA A 96 7.73 16.65 4.46
C ALA A 96 9.16 16.77 5.03
N ASP A 97 9.51 17.92 5.60
CA ASP A 97 10.83 18.19 6.22
C ASP A 97 11.07 17.26 7.40
N ILE A 98 10.03 17.08 8.24
CA ILE A 98 10.03 16.16 9.39
C ILE A 98 10.25 14.72 8.96
N LEU A 99 9.55 14.29 7.91
CA LEU A 99 9.77 12.96 7.37
C LEU A 99 11.18 12.79 6.81
N ASP A 100 11.72 13.80 6.13
CA ASP A 100 13.08 13.75 5.59
C ASP A 100 14.14 13.80 6.70
N GLN A 101 13.87 14.48 7.83
CA GLN A 101 14.68 14.41 9.04
C GLN A 101 14.66 12.99 9.63
N ALA A 102 13.48 12.38 9.76
CA ALA A 102 13.33 11.01 10.26
C ALA A 102 14.06 9.99 9.37
N VAL A 103 14.01 10.17 8.04
CA VAL A 103 14.78 9.38 7.07
C VAL A 103 16.28 9.55 7.31
N THR A 104 16.74 10.79 7.50
CA THR A 104 18.16 11.10 7.71
C THR A 104 18.66 10.48 9.03
N GLU A 105 17.86 10.57 10.10
CA GLU A 105 18.16 9.95 11.38
C GLU A 105 18.23 8.43 11.26
N TYR A 106 17.22 7.80 10.64
CA TYR A 106 17.21 6.35 10.39
C TYR A 106 18.48 5.88 9.65
N LEU A 107 18.90 6.62 8.62
CA LEU A 107 20.10 6.29 7.85
C LEU A 107 21.41 6.52 8.60
N SER A 108 21.42 7.34 9.66
CA SER A 108 22.64 7.74 10.37
C SER A 108 22.84 7.02 11.70
N THR A 109 21.80 6.87 12.52
CA THR A 109 21.87 6.22 13.83
C THR A 109 21.48 4.76 13.79
N GLY A 110 20.62 4.37 12.84
CA GLY A 110 19.98 3.06 12.81
C GLY A 110 18.95 2.84 13.92
N ASP A 111 18.57 3.88 14.68
CA ASP A 111 17.57 3.77 15.74
C ASP A 111 16.16 3.67 15.14
N THR A 112 15.70 2.43 14.98
CA THR A 112 14.40 2.09 14.43
C THR A 112 13.25 2.54 15.33
N GLU A 113 13.45 2.55 16.65
CA GLU A 113 12.40 2.79 17.63
C GLU A 113 12.07 4.28 17.74
N ALA A 114 13.10 5.11 17.88
CA ALA A 114 12.93 6.57 17.89
C ALA A 114 12.29 7.05 16.59
N CYS A 115 12.77 6.51 15.46
CA CYS A 115 12.26 6.85 14.13
C CYS A 115 10.78 6.45 13.97
N ARG A 116 10.41 5.23 14.37
CA ARG A 116 9.02 4.74 14.36
C ARG A 116 8.10 5.67 15.14
N SER A 117 8.43 5.90 16.40
CA SER A 117 7.63 6.74 17.31
C SER A 117 7.47 8.15 16.75
N TYR A 118 8.53 8.71 16.17
CA TYR A 118 8.51 10.04 15.59
C TYR A 118 7.55 10.15 14.39
N ILE A 119 7.59 9.20 13.44
CA ILE A 119 6.71 9.20 12.27
C ILE A 119 5.25 8.93 12.66
N GLU A 120 4.99 7.99 13.57
CA GLU A 120 3.62 7.68 14.01
C GLU A 120 2.98 8.85 14.76
N ASN A 121 3.76 9.54 15.61
CA ASN A 121 3.32 10.76 16.27
C ASN A 121 3.03 11.86 15.26
N MET A 122 3.87 12.01 14.23
CA MET A 122 3.62 12.95 13.14
C MET A 122 2.29 12.65 12.45
N LEU A 123 2.09 11.41 11.98
CA LEU A 123 0.86 10.98 11.30
C LEU A 123 -0.38 11.15 12.18
N THR A 124 -0.30 10.78 13.46
CA THR A 124 -1.41 10.92 14.41
C THR A 124 -1.86 12.37 14.51
N LYS A 125 -0.92 13.31 14.71
CA LYS A 125 -1.22 14.74 14.76
C LYS A 125 -1.81 15.25 13.45
N CYS A 126 -1.25 14.82 12.32
CA CYS A 126 -1.72 15.21 10.99
C CYS A 126 -3.11 14.69 10.64
N PHE A 127 -3.49 13.48 11.06
CA PHE A 127 -4.81 12.90 10.78
C PHE A 127 -5.92 13.42 11.71
N ARG A 128 -5.56 13.76 12.96
CA ARG A 128 -6.48 14.32 13.97
C ARG A 128 -6.64 15.82 13.92
N ASN A 129 -5.94 16.50 13.01
CA ASN A 129 -5.92 17.95 12.90
C ASN A 129 -5.32 18.64 14.14
N GLU A 130 -4.42 17.93 14.83
CA GLU A 130 -3.73 18.38 16.05
C GLU A 130 -2.31 18.89 15.72
N TRP A 131 -2.00 19.09 14.44
CA TRP A 131 -0.73 19.65 14.02
C TRP A 131 -0.59 21.11 14.51
N PRO A 132 0.49 21.47 15.22
CA PRO A 132 0.66 22.83 15.75
C PRO A 132 0.67 23.88 14.63
N GLN A 133 -0.01 25.01 14.86
CA GLN A 133 0.18 26.24 14.09
C GLN A 133 0.26 27.47 14.99
N LEU A 134 0.91 28.48 14.44
CA LEU A 134 1.28 29.76 15.02
C LEU A 134 0.06 30.69 15.23
N ALA A 135 0.06 31.36 16.39
CA ALA A 135 -0.75 32.53 16.77
C ALA A 135 -2.27 32.34 16.95
N GLU A 136 -2.76 32.90 18.05
CA GLU A 136 -4.15 32.86 18.56
C GLU A 136 -5.23 33.47 17.63
N SER A 137 -4.89 33.89 16.41
CA SER A 137 -5.80 34.64 15.53
C SER A 137 -6.10 34.01 14.17
N SER A 138 -5.45 32.91 13.76
CA SER A 138 -5.81 32.21 12.51
C SER A 138 -5.57 30.71 12.59
N GLN A 139 -6.55 29.99 13.16
CA GLN A 139 -6.58 28.52 13.20
C GLN A 139 -6.80 27.93 11.80
N THR A 140 -5.73 27.76 11.02
CA THR A 140 -5.81 26.92 9.81
C THR A 140 -5.35 25.52 10.17
N ARG A 141 -6.27 24.55 10.24
CA ARG A 141 -5.93 23.17 10.61
C ARG A 141 -5.50 22.40 9.36
N CYS A 142 -4.29 21.84 9.38
CA CYS A 142 -3.79 20.95 8.33
C CYS A 142 -4.24 19.52 8.63
N LYS A 143 -5.02 18.93 7.73
CA LYS A 143 -5.34 17.50 7.75
C LYS A 143 -4.68 16.82 6.56
N LEU A 144 -3.70 15.95 6.82
CA LEU A 144 -3.18 15.07 5.77
C LEU A 144 -4.20 13.96 5.49
N GLN A 145 -4.41 13.68 4.21
CA GLN A 145 -5.18 12.53 3.78
C GLN A 145 -4.27 11.31 3.64
N PRO A 146 -4.78 10.07 3.84
CA PRO A 146 -3.97 8.86 3.66
C PRO A 146 -3.31 8.71 2.28
N LEU A 147 -3.88 9.34 1.24
CA LEU A 147 -3.35 9.34 -0.11
C LEU A 147 -2.31 10.44 -0.37
N HIS A 148 -2.06 11.34 0.58
CA HIS A 148 -1.07 12.40 0.44
C HIS A 148 0.34 11.83 0.29
N PHE A 149 1.21 12.43 -0.51
CA PHE A 149 2.53 11.87 -0.84
C PHE A 149 3.40 11.65 0.42
N VAL A 150 3.33 12.56 1.40
CA VAL A 150 4.01 12.43 2.71
C VAL A 150 3.47 11.23 3.48
N SER A 151 2.16 11.00 3.47
CA SER A 151 1.57 9.83 4.14
C SER A 151 2.03 8.53 3.48
N LEU A 152 2.04 8.47 2.15
CA LEU A 152 2.54 7.29 1.42
C LEU A 152 4.01 7.00 1.71
N LYS A 153 4.89 8.02 1.71
CA LYS A 153 6.31 7.86 2.09
C LYS A 153 6.44 7.38 3.54
N ALA A 154 5.67 7.94 4.46
CA ALA A 154 5.67 7.52 5.86
C ALA A 154 5.21 6.07 6.03
N PHE A 155 4.17 5.62 5.30
CA PHE A 155 3.71 4.23 5.33
C PHE A 155 4.76 3.26 4.77
N ILE A 156 5.44 3.62 3.67
CA ILE A 156 6.56 2.83 3.12
C ILE A 156 7.64 2.64 4.18
N MET A 157 8.01 3.73 4.84
CA MET A 157 9.07 3.75 5.84
C MET A 157 8.69 2.96 7.09
N LEU A 158 7.49 3.16 7.63
CA LEU A 158 6.99 2.40 8.78
C LEU A 158 6.91 0.90 8.49
N ALA A 159 6.39 0.49 7.32
CA ALA A 159 6.37 -0.92 6.94
C ALA A 159 7.79 -1.53 6.91
N SER A 160 8.79 -0.76 6.47
CA SER A 160 10.21 -1.18 6.47
C SER A 160 10.82 -1.25 7.87
N ILE A 161 10.51 -0.27 8.73
CA ILE A 161 11.00 -0.22 10.11
C ILE A 161 10.45 -1.40 10.91
N TYR A 162 9.14 -1.62 10.87
CA TYR A 162 8.50 -2.75 11.56
C TYR A 162 9.06 -4.09 11.09
N ARG A 163 9.32 -4.25 9.79
CA ARG A 163 9.97 -5.45 9.25
C ARG A 163 11.38 -5.65 9.84
N THR A 164 12.17 -4.58 9.87
CA THR A 164 13.56 -4.63 10.35
C THR A 164 13.59 -5.01 11.84
N GLN A 165 12.75 -4.36 12.65
CA GLN A 165 12.62 -4.66 14.07
C GLN A 165 12.16 -6.11 14.32
N ALA A 166 11.18 -6.60 13.56
CA ALA A 166 10.72 -7.99 13.68
C ALA A 166 11.87 -8.98 13.40
N CYS A 167 12.63 -8.76 12.32
CA CYS A 167 13.78 -9.61 11.99
C CYS A 167 14.89 -9.55 13.04
N GLU A 168 15.24 -8.36 13.55
CA GLU A 168 16.25 -8.20 14.60
C GLU A 168 15.85 -8.95 15.88
N LEU A 169 14.58 -8.83 16.27
CA LEU A 169 14.05 -9.49 17.47
C LEU A 169 13.99 -11.03 17.30
N GLU A 170 13.64 -11.53 16.11
CA GLU A 170 13.69 -12.96 15.79
C GLU A 170 15.12 -13.53 15.83
N THR A 171 16.14 -12.74 15.43
CA THR A 171 17.54 -13.20 15.44
C THR A 171 18.21 -13.14 16.82
N SER A 172 17.72 -12.30 17.72
CA SER A 172 18.30 -12.05 19.04
C SER A 172 17.69 -12.90 20.15
N ASN A 173 16.41 -13.29 20.01
CA ASN A 173 15.72 -14.07 21.04
C ASN A 173 15.82 -15.58 20.79
N HIS A 174 16.37 -16.30 21.77
CA HIS A 174 16.23 -17.76 21.91
C HIS A 174 15.16 -18.16 22.95
N SER A 175 14.44 -17.20 23.53
CA SER A 175 13.42 -17.41 24.58
C SER A 175 12.00 -17.11 24.09
N GLU A 176 11.01 -17.79 24.68
CA GLU A 176 9.58 -17.65 24.34
C GLU A 176 8.97 -16.28 24.68
N GLU A 177 9.67 -15.44 25.47
CA GLU A 177 9.18 -14.12 25.93
C GLU A 177 9.10 -13.05 24.82
N GLY A 178 9.87 -13.18 23.73
CA GLY A 178 9.87 -12.22 22.62
C GLY A 178 8.77 -12.45 21.57
N ILE A 179 8.05 -13.58 21.64
CA ILE A 179 7.06 -13.99 20.64
C ILE A 179 5.89 -12.98 20.51
N PRO A 180 5.31 -12.43 21.60
CA PRO A 180 4.21 -11.47 21.50
C PRO A 180 4.62 -10.16 20.82
N GLU A 181 5.85 -9.69 21.06
CA GLU A 181 6.37 -8.46 20.48
C GLU A 181 6.66 -8.61 18.98
N VAL A 182 7.30 -9.72 18.55
CA VAL A 182 7.47 -10.05 17.12
C VAL A 182 6.13 -10.09 16.39
N PHE A 183 5.10 -10.66 17.04
CA PHE A 183 3.76 -10.72 16.48
C PHE A 183 3.14 -9.34 16.26
N ASP A 184 3.22 -8.45 17.25
CA ASP A 184 2.69 -7.08 17.13
C ASP A 184 3.42 -6.29 16.03
N LEU A 185 4.75 -6.45 15.91
CA LEU A 185 5.54 -5.84 14.84
C LEU A 185 5.10 -6.34 13.45
N ASN A 186 4.93 -7.66 13.31
CA ASN A 186 4.47 -8.27 12.06
C ASN A 186 3.03 -7.86 11.71
N ARG A 187 2.16 -7.69 12.71
CA ARG A 187 0.80 -7.18 12.53
C ARG A 187 0.82 -5.76 11.99
N ALA A 188 1.60 -4.87 12.60
CA ALA A 188 1.74 -3.50 12.15
C ALA A 188 2.33 -3.39 10.73
N MET A 189 3.39 -4.16 10.44
CA MET A 189 3.97 -4.26 9.10
C MET A 189 2.92 -4.62 8.05
N ALA A 190 2.10 -5.63 8.32
CA ALA A 190 1.05 -6.08 7.40
C ALA A 190 -0.08 -5.05 7.26
N ALA A 191 -0.43 -4.32 8.33
CA ALA A 191 -1.42 -3.24 8.27
C ALA A 191 -0.97 -2.10 7.34
N TYR A 192 0.26 -1.59 7.50
CA TYR A 192 0.80 -0.55 6.61
C TYR A 192 0.97 -1.05 5.18
N SER A 193 1.42 -2.30 5.00
CA SER A 193 1.57 -2.88 3.66
C SER A 193 0.23 -2.98 2.93
N LEU A 194 -0.85 -3.38 3.61
CA LEU A 194 -2.19 -3.43 3.03
C LEU A 194 -2.71 -2.04 2.68
N LEU A 195 -2.55 -1.07 3.58
CA LEU A 195 -2.98 0.31 3.36
C LEU A 195 -2.29 0.91 2.13
N LEU A 196 -1.00 0.66 1.98
CA LEU A 196 -0.20 1.12 0.85
C LEU A 196 -0.60 0.43 -0.47
N ALA A 197 -0.90 -0.88 -0.42
CA ALA A 197 -1.39 -1.61 -1.57
C ALA A 197 -2.77 -1.10 -2.03
N GLY A 198 -3.69 -0.84 -1.10
CA GLY A 198 -4.99 -0.24 -1.40
C GLY A 198 -4.87 1.18 -1.93
N ALA A 199 -4.05 2.03 -1.28
CA ALA A 199 -3.82 3.41 -1.69
C ALA A 199 -3.27 3.50 -3.12
N THR A 200 -2.22 2.72 -3.42
CA THR A 200 -1.62 2.71 -4.75
C THR A 200 -2.49 2.03 -5.79
N HIS A 201 -3.33 1.06 -5.41
CA HIS A 201 -4.36 0.53 -6.32
C HIS A 201 -5.38 1.61 -6.68
N HIS A 202 -5.88 2.35 -5.70
CA HIS A 202 -6.82 3.44 -5.93
C HIS A 202 -6.23 4.48 -6.88
N LEU A 203 -4.99 4.93 -6.66
CA LEU A 203 -4.32 5.85 -7.57
C LEU A 203 -4.11 5.25 -8.97
N PHE A 204 -3.78 3.96 -9.07
CA PHE A 204 -3.63 3.25 -10.34
C PHE A 204 -4.91 3.24 -11.20
N LEU A 205 -6.09 3.21 -10.57
CA LEU A 205 -7.36 3.31 -11.32
C LEU A 205 -7.52 4.65 -12.06
N PHE A 206 -6.82 5.71 -11.63
CA PHE A 206 -6.83 7.02 -12.26
C PHE A 206 -5.57 7.33 -13.09
N GLU A 207 -4.44 6.69 -12.77
CA GLU A 207 -3.18 6.80 -13.50
C GLU A 207 -2.57 5.41 -13.76
N PRO A 208 -2.87 4.80 -14.93
CA PRO A 208 -2.45 3.44 -15.25
C PRO A 208 -0.93 3.20 -15.25
N SER A 209 -0.12 4.26 -15.39
CA SER A 209 1.34 4.14 -15.31
C SER A 209 1.84 3.66 -13.93
N LEU A 210 1.01 3.74 -12.89
CA LEU A 210 1.31 3.22 -11.55
C LEU A 210 1.23 1.69 -11.43
N ILE A 211 0.84 0.96 -12.48
CA ILE A 211 0.65 -0.51 -12.44
C ILE A 211 1.84 -1.27 -11.85
N VAL A 212 3.07 -0.82 -12.14
CA VAL A 212 4.30 -1.44 -11.63
C VAL A 212 4.39 -1.31 -10.11
N THR A 213 4.17 -0.09 -9.60
CA THR A 213 4.18 0.24 -8.18
C THR A 213 3.06 -0.49 -7.43
N THR A 214 1.86 -0.50 -8.01
CA THR A 214 0.70 -1.23 -7.46
C THR A 214 0.98 -2.74 -7.38
N ALA A 215 1.57 -3.33 -8.41
CA ALA A 215 1.92 -4.76 -8.42
C ALA A 215 2.87 -5.11 -7.26
N LEU A 216 3.91 -4.28 -7.07
CA LEU A 216 4.88 -4.46 -6.00
C LEU A 216 4.24 -4.37 -4.61
N PHE A 217 3.39 -3.38 -4.37
CA PHE A 217 2.75 -3.24 -3.06
C PHE A 217 1.74 -4.34 -2.74
N TRP A 218 1.02 -4.86 -3.74
CA TRP A 218 0.19 -6.06 -3.51
C TRP A 218 1.03 -7.30 -3.18
N ILE A 219 2.17 -7.50 -3.83
CA ILE A 219 3.08 -8.60 -3.50
C ILE A 219 3.60 -8.43 -2.06
N ASN A 220 4.09 -7.24 -1.72
CA ASN A 220 4.61 -6.94 -0.37
C ASN A 220 3.54 -7.11 0.71
N ALA A 221 2.31 -6.68 0.47
CA ALA A 221 1.20 -6.90 1.39
C ALA A 221 0.93 -8.40 1.60
N GLY A 222 0.89 -9.16 0.51
CA GLY A 222 0.69 -10.60 0.57
C GLY A 222 1.79 -11.32 1.35
N GLU A 223 3.05 -10.96 1.13
CA GLU A 223 4.19 -11.48 1.89
C GLU A 223 4.11 -11.12 3.38
N SER A 224 3.82 -9.86 3.72
CA SER A 224 3.65 -9.42 5.11
C SER A 224 2.54 -10.19 5.83
N PHE A 225 1.43 -10.50 5.16
CA PHE A 225 0.38 -11.35 5.74
C PHE A 225 0.82 -12.80 5.93
N LEU A 226 1.59 -13.38 5.01
CA LEU A 226 2.14 -14.73 5.20
C LEU A 226 3.06 -14.79 6.43
N VAL A 227 3.89 -13.77 6.64
CA VAL A 227 4.75 -13.66 7.83
C VAL A 227 3.89 -13.61 9.11
N LEU A 228 2.85 -12.78 9.13
CA LEU A 228 1.92 -12.69 10.26
C LEU A 228 1.16 -13.99 10.53
N VAL A 229 0.69 -14.68 9.50
CA VAL A 229 0.00 -15.97 9.65
C VAL A 229 0.95 -17.03 10.22
N ARG A 230 2.23 -17.00 9.83
CA ARG A 230 3.24 -17.91 10.38
C ARG A 230 3.51 -17.65 11.86
N SER A 231 3.63 -16.39 12.28
CA SER A 231 3.84 -16.08 13.70
C SER A 231 2.66 -16.54 14.57
N LEU A 232 1.44 -16.52 14.03
CA LEU A 232 0.26 -17.10 14.69
C LEU A 232 0.31 -18.62 14.82
N ILE A 233 0.68 -19.34 13.74
CA ILE A 233 0.70 -20.81 13.73
C ILE A 233 1.85 -21.38 14.57
N CYS A 234 2.99 -20.69 14.60
CA CYS A 234 4.14 -21.11 15.39
C CYS A 234 3.98 -20.80 16.89
N SER A 235 2.93 -20.06 17.30
CA SER A 235 2.67 -19.79 18.71
C SER A 235 2.27 -21.08 19.45
N PRO A 236 2.88 -21.39 20.62
CA PRO A 236 2.58 -22.60 21.38
C PRO A 236 1.11 -22.69 21.81
N GLU A 237 0.39 -21.56 21.83
CA GLU A 237 -1.02 -21.45 22.19
C GLU A 237 -1.99 -21.81 21.03
N ILE A 238 -1.53 -21.81 19.76
CA ILE A 238 -2.38 -21.95 18.56
C ILE A 238 -1.87 -23.09 17.66
N LYS A 239 -1.83 -24.33 18.17
CA LYS A 239 -1.51 -25.56 17.41
C LYS A 239 -2.68 -26.21 16.63
N TRP A 240 -3.55 -25.44 15.97
CA TRP A 240 -4.85 -25.99 15.51
C TRP A 240 -5.10 -25.93 14.01
N VAL A 241 -4.28 -25.22 13.23
CA VAL A 241 -4.66 -24.87 11.85
C VAL A 241 -3.77 -25.53 10.80
N ASN A 242 -4.30 -26.57 10.16
CA ASN A 242 -3.69 -27.16 8.97
C ASN A 242 -4.02 -26.30 7.73
N LEU A 243 -3.09 -25.43 7.33
CA LEU A 243 -3.26 -24.55 6.16
C LEU A 243 -3.57 -25.31 4.85
N SER A 244 -3.20 -26.59 4.76
CA SER A 244 -3.45 -27.42 3.57
C SER A 244 -4.93 -27.80 3.36
N GLU A 245 -5.78 -27.62 4.38
CA GLU A 245 -7.22 -27.89 4.31
C GLU A 245 -8.04 -26.67 3.89
N PHE A 246 -7.44 -25.47 3.86
CA PHE A 246 -8.14 -24.29 3.37
C PHE A 246 -8.29 -24.40 1.85
N ASN A 247 -9.52 -24.61 1.38
CA ASN A 247 -9.87 -24.46 -0.03
C ASN A 247 -9.54 -23.03 -0.49
N ILE A 248 -8.39 -22.87 -1.14
CA ILE A 248 -7.89 -21.59 -1.63
C ILE A 248 -8.66 -21.22 -2.90
N ILE A 249 -9.86 -20.67 -2.72
CA ILE A 249 -10.71 -20.24 -3.83
C ILE A 249 -10.38 -18.78 -4.13
N PHE A 250 -9.49 -18.53 -5.09
CA PHE A 250 -9.25 -17.17 -5.58
C PHE A 250 -10.46 -16.67 -6.36
N CYS A 251 -11.29 -15.82 -5.74
CA CYS A 251 -12.40 -14.97 -6.24
C CYS A 251 -13.35 -15.52 -7.33
N ASN A 252 -13.16 -16.71 -7.90
CA ASN A 252 -13.72 -17.14 -9.17
C ASN A 252 -13.67 -18.65 -9.44
N GLY A 253 -13.23 -19.48 -8.47
CA GLY A 253 -13.11 -20.93 -8.70
C GLY A 253 -12.11 -21.34 -9.79
N ARG A 254 -11.31 -20.41 -10.34
CA ARG A 254 -10.18 -20.73 -11.23
C ARG A 254 -8.95 -21.04 -10.39
N SER A 255 -8.14 -21.99 -10.86
CA SER A 255 -6.88 -22.35 -10.21
C SER A 255 -5.92 -21.17 -10.21
N ILE A 256 -5.34 -20.89 -9.04
CA ILE A 256 -4.32 -19.87 -8.75
C ILE A 256 -3.24 -19.80 -9.83
N MET A 257 -2.81 -20.97 -10.31
CA MET A 257 -1.72 -21.11 -11.26
C MET A 257 -2.11 -20.68 -12.68
N THR A 258 -3.39 -20.85 -13.06
CA THR A 258 -3.87 -20.44 -14.40
C THR A 258 -3.89 -18.93 -14.60
N CYS A 259 -4.03 -18.15 -13.53
CA CYS A 259 -3.93 -16.69 -13.57
C CYS A 259 -2.49 -16.19 -13.71
N ILE A 260 -1.52 -16.96 -13.20
CA ILE A 260 -0.09 -16.60 -13.18
C ILE A 260 0.65 -17.12 -14.42
N ASP A 261 0.23 -18.26 -14.97
CA ASP A 261 0.89 -18.92 -16.10
C ASP A 261 0.53 -18.32 -17.47
N GLY A 262 -0.23 -17.23 -17.50
CA GLY A 262 -0.32 -16.37 -18.68
C GLY A 262 -1.04 -17.00 -19.87
N SER A 263 -1.96 -17.95 -19.66
CA SER A 263 -2.97 -18.24 -20.67
C SER A 263 -3.73 -16.94 -20.93
N SER A 264 -3.43 -16.30 -22.06
CA SER A 264 -3.81 -14.94 -22.45
C SER A 264 -5.20 -14.54 -21.95
N LEU A 265 -5.26 -13.78 -20.84
CA LEU A 265 -6.50 -13.10 -20.46
C LEU A 265 -6.73 -11.98 -21.48
N PRO A 266 -7.88 -11.95 -22.20
CA PRO A 266 -8.24 -10.83 -23.04
C PRO A 266 -8.29 -9.52 -22.23
N CYS A 267 -7.97 -8.39 -22.84
CA CYS A 267 -8.02 -7.07 -22.19
C CYS A 267 -9.38 -6.78 -21.52
N ASN A 268 -10.48 -7.31 -22.06
CA ASN A 268 -11.83 -7.21 -21.50
C ASN A 268 -11.99 -7.91 -20.13
N GLU A 269 -11.12 -8.88 -19.81
CA GLU A 269 -11.12 -9.54 -18.50
C GLU A 269 -10.35 -8.75 -17.44
N PHE A 270 -9.45 -7.81 -17.80
CA PHE A 270 -8.62 -7.08 -16.82
C PHE A 270 -9.47 -6.30 -15.83
N GLN A 271 -10.37 -5.45 -16.32
CA GLN A 271 -11.22 -4.62 -15.46
C GLN A 271 -12.12 -5.47 -14.58
N SER A 272 -12.74 -6.52 -15.13
CA SER A 272 -13.57 -7.45 -14.36
C SER A 272 -12.77 -8.20 -13.28
N THR A 273 -11.52 -8.56 -13.58
CA THR A 273 -10.61 -9.24 -12.64
C THR A 273 -10.22 -8.31 -11.51
N SER A 274 -9.83 -7.06 -11.83
CA SER A 274 -9.48 -6.05 -10.84
C SER A 274 -10.65 -5.70 -9.92
N LEU A 275 -11.87 -5.51 -10.45
CA LEU A 275 -13.06 -5.21 -9.65
C LEU A 275 -13.42 -6.35 -8.68
N ARG A 276 -13.36 -7.59 -9.16
CA ARG A 276 -13.65 -8.76 -8.32
C ARG A 276 -12.60 -8.98 -7.25
N PHE A 277 -11.33 -8.79 -7.60
CA PHE A 277 -10.26 -8.81 -6.63
C PHE A 277 -10.49 -7.77 -5.53
N LEU A 278 -10.83 -6.54 -5.92
CA LEU A 278 -11.08 -5.45 -4.99
C LEU A 278 -12.25 -5.76 -4.05
N ASP A 279 -13.35 -6.31 -4.58
CA ASP A 279 -14.51 -6.75 -3.79
C ASP A 279 -14.13 -7.82 -2.75
N CYS A 280 -13.38 -8.85 -3.17
CA CYS A 280 -12.91 -9.89 -2.26
C CYS A 280 -12.02 -9.32 -1.15
N VAL A 281 -11.00 -8.53 -1.50
CA VAL A 281 -10.07 -7.95 -0.53
C VAL A 281 -10.79 -6.98 0.39
N LEU A 282 -11.72 -6.17 -0.12
CA LEU A 282 -12.53 -5.27 0.68
C LEU A 282 -13.31 -6.04 1.75
N ARG A 283 -14.04 -7.08 1.36
CA ARG A 283 -14.85 -7.93 2.25
C ARG A 283 -14.02 -8.75 3.24
N ILE A 284 -12.82 -9.19 2.86
CA ILE A 284 -11.95 -9.93 3.79
C ILE A 284 -11.31 -8.93 4.77
N SER A 285 -10.83 -7.79 4.26
CA SER A 285 -10.21 -6.74 5.07
C SER A 285 -11.17 -6.13 6.09
N SER A 286 -12.47 -5.97 5.77
CA SER A 286 -13.47 -5.46 6.72
C SER A 286 -13.53 -6.29 8.02
N LYS A 287 -13.34 -7.60 7.92
CA LYS A 287 -13.39 -8.53 9.07
C LYS A 287 -12.17 -8.48 9.98
N VAL A 288 -11.01 -8.12 9.42
CA VAL A 288 -9.71 -8.20 10.12
C VAL A 288 -9.07 -6.84 10.37
N TRP A 289 -9.51 -5.76 9.69
CA TRP A 289 -8.82 -4.47 9.71
C TRP A 289 -8.71 -3.86 11.11
N LEU A 290 -9.78 -3.89 11.91
CA LEU A 290 -9.73 -3.36 13.29
C LEU A 290 -8.74 -4.12 14.17
N PHE A 291 -8.63 -5.44 13.97
CA PHE A 291 -7.60 -6.24 14.62
C PHE A 291 -6.20 -5.84 14.14
N MET A 292 -6.01 -5.63 12.84
CA MET A 292 -4.72 -5.24 12.25
C MET A 292 -4.20 -3.90 12.79
N VAL A 293 -5.08 -2.91 12.96
CA VAL A 293 -4.69 -1.56 13.44
C VAL A 293 -4.69 -1.43 14.96
N SER A 294 -5.03 -2.49 15.69
CA SER A 294 -5.02 -2.47 17.15
C SER A 294 -3.61 -2.14 17.67
N GLY A 295 -3.52 -1.10 18.50
CA GLY A 295 -2.26 -0.57 19.02
C GLY A 295 -1.59 0.49 18.15
N ILE A 296 -2.10 0.78 16.94
CA ILE A 296 -1.49 1.73 16.00
C ILE A 296 -2.34 3.00 15.93
N GLN A 297 -2.00 3.99 16.75
CA GLN A 297 -2.86 5.15 17.00
C GLN A 297 -3.16 6.00 15.76
N CYS A 298 -2.23 6.11 14.81
CA CYS A 298 -2.48 6.86 13.59
C CYS A 298 -3.41 6.14 12.60
N LEU A 299 -3.52 4.81 12.66
CA LEU A 299 -4.35 4.04 11.73
C LEU A 299 -5.79 3.81 12.23
N THR A 300 -6.08 4.06 13.52
CA THR A 300 -7.43 3.92 14.07
C THR A 300 -8.47 4.79 13.36
N ASP A 301 -8.03 5.93 12.81
CA ASP A 301 -8.88 6.88 12.10
C ASP A 301 -9.11 6.51 10.62
N VAL A 302 -8.38 5.50 10.11
CA VAL A 302 -8.52 4.99 8.75
C VAL A 302 -9.61 3.91 8.71
N LYS A 303 -10.78 4.25 8.14
CA LYS A 303 -11.95 3.36 8.12
C LYS A 303 -11.77 2.10 7.28
N SER A 304 -11.05 2.21 6.17
CA SER A 304 -10.81 1.11 5.25
C SER A 304 -9.42 1.26 4.64
N PRO A 305 -8.64 0.17 4.53
CA PRO A 305 -7.35 0.22 3.86
C PRO A 305 -7.48 0.18 2.34
N ILE A 306 -8.68 -0.08 1.81
CA ILE A 306 -8.95 -0.28 0.38
C ILE A 306 -9.91 0.78 -0.18
N ASP A 307 -10.93 1.17 0.59
CA ASP A 307 -11.95 2.12 0.14
C ASP A 307 -11.58 3.57 0.47
N PHE A 308 -11.10 4.28 -0.56
CA PHE A 308 -10.80 5.71 -0.52
C PHE A 308 -11.89 6.56 -1.20
N SER A 309 -13.07 6.00 -1.50
CA SER A 309 -14.16 6.70 -2.18
C SER A 309 -14.64 7.94 -1.43
N CYS A 310 -14.46 7.98 -0.10
CA CYS A 310 -14.81 9.11 0.75
C CYS A 310 -13.93 10.35 0.54
N LEU A 311 -12.74 10.20 -0.04
CA LEU A 311 -11.78 11.29 -0.28
C LEU A 311 -12.08 12.11 -1.55
N GLY A 312 -12.98 11.63 -2.42
CA GLY A 312 -13.25 12.24 -3.73
C GLY A 312 -14.48 13.16 -3.84
N LYS A 313 -15.22 13.39 -2.76
CA LYS A 313 -16.58 13.99 -2.86
C LYS A 313 -16.65 15.49 -3.14
N LYS A 314 -15.54 16.24 -3.18
CA LYS A 314 -15.65 17.71 -3.28
C LYS A 314 -15.55 18.35 -4.65
N ASN A 315 -15.03 17.76 -5.74
CA ASN A 315 -15.06 18.45 -7.05
C ASN A 315 -14.75 17.63 -8.32
N VAL A 316 -14.75 16.29 -8.32
CA VAL A 316 -14.48 15.54 -9.57
C VAL A 316 -15.78 15.00 -10.15
N SER A 317 -16.31 15.73 -11.12
CA SER A 317 -17.34 15.22 -12.02
C SER A 317 -16.75 14.11 -12.90
N HIS A 318 -17.42 12.95 -12.88
CA HIS A 318 -17.53 11.96 -13.96
C HIS A 318 -16.47 10.82 -14.19
N GLN A 319 -17.03 9.59 -14.21
CA GLN A 319 -17.06 8.66 -15.36
C GLN A 319 -16.11 7.46 -15.51
N ILE A 320 -15.22 7.11 -14.57
CA ILE A 320 -14.33 5.93 -14.81
C ILE A 320 -14.82 4.62 -14.15
N LEU A 321 -15.69 4.67 -13.14
CA LEU A 321 -16.26 3.45 -12.52
C LEU A 321 -17.78 3.26 -12.74
N VAL A 322 -18.46 4.25 -13.29
CA VAL A 322 -19.89 4.18 -13.62
C VAL A 322 -20.06 4.34 -15.13
N ARG A 323 -19.67 3.33 -15.89
CA ARG A 323 -20.26 3.11 -17.21
C ARG A 323 -20.63 1.64 -17.33
N GLU A 324 -21.95 1.43 -17.21
CA GLU A 324 -22.73 0.22 -17.50
C GLU A 324 -22.62 -0.94 -16.49
N GLY A 325 -23.53 -0.96 -15.52
CA GLY A 325 -24.22 -2.22 -15.18
C GLY A 325 -24.36 -2.61 -13.72
N VAL A 326 -23.64 -2.03 -12.75
CA VAL A 326 -23.83 -2.37 -11.34
C VAL A 326 -23.79 -1.09 -10.52
N ALA A 327 -24.95 -0.68 -10.01
CA ALA A 327 -25.00 0.31 -8.94
C ALA A 327 -24.22 -0.28 -7.75
N ALA A 328 -23.02 0.23 -7.50
CA ALA A 328 -22.35 0.03 -6.21
C ALA A 328 -23.25 0.68 -5.15
N GLY A 329 -24.03 -0.14 -4.46
CA GLY A 329 -24.73 0.30 -3.26
C GLY A 329 -23.73 0.83 -2.23
N PRO A 330 -24.18 1.60 -1.22
CA PRO A 330 -23.30 2.03 -0.15
C PRO A 330 -22.77 0.78 0.57
N CYS A 331 -21.47 0.50 0.42
CA CYS A 331 -20.82 -0.55 1.19
C CYS A 331 -20.78 -0.08 2.65
N HIS A 332 -21.68 -0.62 3.48
CA HIS A 332 -21.72 -0.31 4.90
C HIS A 332 -20.53 -0.96 5.62
N PHE A 333 -19.38 -0.27 5.68
CA PHE A 333 -18.35 -0.50 6.70
C PHE A 333 -18.96 -0.13 8.06
N GLY A 334 -19.53 -1.10 8.77
CA GLY A 334 -20.08 -0.84 10.10
C GLY A 334 -20.89 -1.95 10.78
N ASN A 335 -21.29 -3.03 10.08
CA ASN A 335 -22.17 -4.04 10.67
C ASN A 335 -21.66 -5.50 10.57
N GLU A 336 -20.44 -5.74 10.09
CA GLU A 336 -19.84 -7.08 10.16
C GLU A 336 -19.07 -7.21 11.48
N GLU A 337 -19.41 -8.21 12.30
CA GLU A 337 -18.71 -8.51 13.55
C GLU A 337 -17.21 -8.71 13.26
N CYS A 338 -16.37 -7.83 13.80
CA CYS A 338 -14.92 -7.96 13.70
C CYS A 338 -14.49 -9.23 14.44
N VAL A 339 -13.65 -10.06 13.80
CA VAL A 339 -13.20 -11.31 14.39
C VAL A 339 -12.06 -11.01 15.36
N CYS A 340 -12.34 -11.10 16.66
CA CYS A 340 -11.31 -10.96 17.69
C CYS A 340 -10.41 -12.20 17.72
N ILE A 341 -9.20 -12.10 17.18
CA ILE A 341 -8.17 -13.13 17.33
C ILE A 341 -7.53 -12.93 18.72
N GLY A 342 -7.77 -13.87 19.65
CA GLY A 342 -7.06 -13.94 20.94
C GLY A 342 -7.82 -13.51 22.21
N CYS A 343 -9.16 -13.34 22.19
CA CYS A 343 -9.95 -13.10 23.42
C CYS A 343 -10.47 -14.41 24.02
N LYS A 344 -10.34 -14.59 25.35
CA LYS A 344 -10.56 -15.87 26.09
C LYS A 344 -12.01 -16.40 26.13
N CYS A 345 -12.97 -15.77 25.46
CA CYS A 345 -14.38 -16.16 25.44
C CYS A 345 -14.74 -16.59 24.01
N GLU A 346 -15.23 -17.82 23.82
CA GLU A 346 -15.64 -18.38 22.50
C GLU A 346 -14.51 -18.45 21.45
N ALA A 347 -13.27 -18.63 21.93
CA ALA A 347 -12.02 -18.23 21.27
C ALA A 347 -11.57 -19.05 20.04
N GLU A 348 -11.89 -20.35 19.94
CA GLU A 348 -11.23 -21.23 18.94
C GLU A 348 -11.78 -21.03 17.51
N VAL A 349 -13.10 -21.03 17.34
CA VAL A 349 -13.75 -20.88 16.03
C VAL A 349 -13.53 -19.47 15.45
N HIS A 350 -13.56 -18.45 16.31
CA HIS A 350 -13.28 -17.07 15.89
C HIS A 350 -11.78 -16.86 15.58
N ALA A 351 -10.86 -17.42 16.36
CA ALA A 351 -9.43 -17.34 16.04
C ALA A 351 -9.09 -18.06 14.73
N GLU A 352 -9.66 -19.23 14.48
CA GLU A 352 -9.45 -19.99 13.24
C GLU A 352 -9.99 -19.24 12.01
N GLU A 353 -11.21 -18.70 12.08
CA GLU A 353 -11.77 -17.90 10.99
C GLU A 353 -10.97 -16.61 10.77
N GLY A 354 -10.43 -15.99 11.82
CA GLY A 354 -9.52 -14.84 11.72
C GLY A 354 -8.22 -15.18 10.98
N ILE A 355 -7.53 -16.26 11.38
CA ILE A 355 -6.32 -16.76 10.71
C ILE A 355 -6.59 -17.09 9.25
N LYS A 356 -7.72 -17.74 8.96
CA LYS A 356 -8.15 -18.05 7.60
C LYS A 356 -8.39 -16.79 6.77
N ASN A 357 -9.04 -15.76 7.31
CA ASN A 357 -9.23 -14.49 6.62
C ASN A 357 -7.87 -13.80 6.33
N LEU A 358 -6.93 -13.80 7.28
CA LEU A 358 -5.58 -13.28 7.07
C LEU A 358 -4.82 -14.06 5.97
N TYR A 359 -4.90 -15.38 5.99
CA TYR A 359 -4.28 -16.23 4.98
C TYR A 359 -4.90 -16.02 3.60
N GLN A 360 -6.24 -15.96 3.51
CA GLN A 360 -6.93 -15.65 2.27
C GLN A 360 -6.50 -14.28 1.72
N LEU A 361 -6.41 -13.27 2.58
CA LEU A 361 -5.94 -11.94 2.21
C LEU A 361 -4.52 -12.00 1.63
N ALA A 362 -3.62 -12.77 2.28
CA ALA A 362 -2.27 -13.01 1.78
C ALA A 362 -2.26 -13.56 0.35
N ILE A 363 -3.05 -14.62 0.11
CA ILE A 363 -3.17 -15.24 -1.21
C ILE A 363 -3.74 -14.27 -2.23
N HIS A 364 -4.83 -13.57 -1.90
CA HIS A 364 -5.44 -12.62 -2.83
C HIS A 364 -4.44 -11.54 -3.27
N CYS A 365 -3.72 -10.95 -2.32
CA CYS A 365 -2.69 -9.95 -2.55
C CYS A 365 -1.57 -10.50 -3.46
N LEU A 366 -1.03 -11.69 -3.17
CA LEU A 366 0.02 -12.33 -3.96
C LEU A 366 -0.43 -12.67 -5.38
N VAL A 367 -1.62 -13.24 -5.55
CA VAL A 367 -2.13 -13.64 -6.86
C VAL A 367 -2.40 -12.41 -7.73
N TYR A 368 -3.02 -11.37 -7.17
CA TYR A 368 -3.28 -10.15 -7.93
C TYR A 368 -2.00 -9.36 -8.24
N GLY A 369 -1.10 -9.21 -7.27
CA GLY A 369 0.22 -8.60 -7.50
C GLY A 369 1.05 -9.38 -8.52
N GLY A 370 0.97 -10.71 -8.48
CA GLY A 370 1.55 -11.62 -9.48
C GLY A 370 0.93 -11.42 -10.86
N TYR A 371 -0.40 -11.35 -10.96
CA TYR A 371 -1.13 -11.05 -12.19
C TYR A 371 -0.69 -9.72 -12.81
N LEU A 372 -0.66 -8.62 -12.04
CA LEU A 372 -0.15 -7.34 -12.53
C LEU A 372 1.32 -7.44 -12.94
N SER A 373 2.14 -8.19 -12.19
CA SER A 373 3.54 -8.44 -12.53
C SER A 373 3.71 -9.22 -13.84
N THR A 374 2.76 -10.07 -14.23
CA THR A 374 2.79 -10.72 -15.56
C THR A 374 2.68 -9.70 -16.68
N ILE A 375 1.89 -8.64 -16.48
CA ILE A 375 1.73 -7.54 -17.45
C ILE A 375 3.01 -6.72 -17.49
N CYS A 376 3.54 -6.34 -16.32
CA CYS A 376 4.72 -5.47 -16.21
C CYS A 376 6.03 -6.14 -16.63
N TYR A 377 6.25 -7.37 -16.18
CA TYR A 377 7.55 -8.06 -16.24
C TYR A 377 7.51 -9.38 -17.01
N GLY A 378 6.34 -9.88 -17.39
CA GLY A 378 6.12 -11.16 -18.08
C GLY A 378 6.30 -12.40 -17.24
N CYS A 379 5.65 -13.50 -17.66
CA CYS A 379 5.50 -14.78 -16.94
C CYS A 379 6.78 -15.46 -16.40
N GLN A 380 7.97 -15.06 -16.86
CA GLN A 380 9.26 -15.62 -16.45
C GLN A 380 10.10 -14.66 -15.60
N SER A 381 9.51 -13.56 -15.10
CA SER A 381 10.22 -12.59 -14.27
C SER A 381 10.57 -13.15 -12.89
N TYR A 382 11.60 -12.55 -12.28
CA TYR A 382 11.96 -12.83 -10.89
C TYR A 382 10.77 -12.69 -9.94
N TRP A 383 10.01 -11.61 -10.06
CA TRP A 383 8.86 -11.32 -9.20
C TRP A 383 7.78 -12.41 -9.27
N ILE A 384 7.50 -12.93 -10.46
CA ILE A 384 6.49 -13.98 -10.61
C ILE A 384 7.01 -15.31 -10.07
N ASN A 385 8.29 -15.62 -10.30
CA ASN A 385 8.90 -16.81 -9.70
C ASN A 385 8.92 -16.72 -8.17
N HIS A 386 9.17 -15.54 -7.61
CA HIS A 386 9.07 -15.28 -6.18
C HIS A 386 7.64 -15.49 -5.66
N VAL A 387 6.62 -14.91 -6.32
CA VAL A 387 5.22 -15.15 -5.97
C VAL A 387 4.85 -16.63 -6.06
N ARG A 388 5.28 -17.35 -7.11
CA ARG A 388 5.07 -18.80 -7.24
C ARG A 388 5.68 -19.56 -6.06
N LYS A 389 6.91 -19.23 -5.65
CA LYS A 389 7.56 -19.86 -4.49
C LYS A 389 6.82 -19.59 -3.18
N LEU A 390 6.30 -18.37 -3.00
CA LEU A 390 5.49 -18.02 -1.84
C LEU A 390 4.17 -18.81 -1.81
N LEU A 391 3.52 -18.98 -2.97
CA LEU A 391 2.24 -19.70 -3.09
C LEU A 391 2.39 -21.23 -3.01
N CYS A 392 3.47 -21.79 -3.55
CA CYS A 392 3.70 -23.25 -3.57
C CYS A 392 4.34 -23.79 -2.29
N GLY A 393 4.62 -22.94 -1.30
CA GLY A 393 5.34 -23.36 -0.11
C GLY A 393 6.84 -23.60 -0.31
N GLU A 394 7.38 -23.40 -1.51
CA GLU A 394 8.80 -23.69 -1.82
C GLU A 394 9.77 -22.63 -1.28
N ALA A 395 9.29 -21.43 -0.94
CA ALA A 395 10.07 -20.47 -0.14
C ALA A 395 10.04 -20.80 1.37
N TRP A 396 9.46 -21.96 1.75
CA TRP A 396 9.15 -22.33 3.13
C TRP A 396 9.99 -23.54 3.60
N SER A 397 11.01 -23.96 2.83
CA SER A 397 11.97 -25.03 3.16
C SER A 397 13.38 -24.50 3.38
#